data_AF-A0A2P6UZJ1-F1
#
_entry.id   AF-A0A2P6UZJ1-F1
#
_cell.length_a   1.000
_cell.length_b   1.000
_cell.length_c   1.000
_cell.angle_alpha   90.00
_cell.angle_beta   90.00
_cell.angle_gamma   90.00
#
_symmetry.space_group_name_H-M   'P 1'
#
loop_
_entity.id
_entity.type
_entity.pdbx_description
1 polymer ?
#
loop_
_entity_poly.entity_id
_entity_poly.type
_entity_poly.pdbx_seq_one_letter_code
_entity_poly.pdbx_strand_id
1 'polypeptide(L)'
;MWAAQPLPRRQRDPSTYRSMDELRQELEGEGSKGWVTGAIDWLSAAANAAASAASLQAAYQALLRIGPQPSSSFSSSSMEQDDGSDLDSEAVQQLSAVLLSSRALTVRLVRKCPRLLEMERGDLILRLVGMKDLFPLSDVARMVELAPGPFLEGAWHPKAEQLAAAAALLRAELAGAEVDFMFQEDPAILFEPLDSLETGLRRMRELWPGLTPAALADSEPLHLSLAVKALGLNGPPKGF
;
A
#
# COMPACT_ATOMS: atom_id res chain seq x y z
N MET A 1 45.13 -9.31 0.80
CA MET A 1 44.00 -8.89 -0.05
C MET A 1 43.32 -7.71 0.63
N TRP A 2 43.43 -6.50 0.09
CA TRP A 2 42.77 -5.31 0.63
C TRP A 2 41.50 -5.06 -0.18
N ALA A 3 40.35 -5.06 0.47
CA ALA A 3 39.08 -4.71 -0.15
C ALA A 3 39.07 -3.21 -0.45
N ALA A 4 38.86 -2.82 -1.71
CA ALA A 4 38.72 -1.44 -2.11
C ALA A 4 37.42 -0.87 -1.50
N GLN A 5 37.53 0.19 -0.72
CA GLN A 5 36.36 0.91 -0.22
C GLN A 5 35.63 1.60 -1.38
N PRO A 6 34.30 1.45 -1.51
CA PRO A 6 33.53 2.15 -2.53
C PRO A 6 33.57 3.65 -2.25
N LEU A 7 33.96 4.44 -3.26
CA LEU A 7 34.00 5.89 -3.15
C LEU A 7 32.58 6.44 -2.87
N PRO A 8 32.44 7.45 -2.00
CA PRO A 8 31.15 8.07 -1.72
C PRO A 8 30.60 8.73 -2.98
N ARG A 9 29.36 8.39 -3.35
CA ARG A 9 28.65 9.01 -4.47
C ARG A 9 28.51 10.50 -4.20
N ARG A 10 29.07 11.35 -5.08
CA ARG A 10 28.89 12.80 -5.02
C ARG A 10 27.47 13.14 -5.46
N GLN A 11 26.67 13.65 -4.53
CA GLN A 11 25.35 14.22 -4.83
C GLN A 11 25.60 15.53 -5.60
N ARG A 12 25.28 15.57 -6.89
CA ARG A 12 25.37 16.79 -7.71
C ARG A 12 24.00 17.46 -7.83
N ASP A 13 24.03 18.78 -7.91
CA ASP A 13 22.85 19.63 -7.98
C ASP A 13 22.21 19.55 -9.39
N PRO A 14 20.94 19.13 -9.51
CA PRO A 14 20.26 18.97 -10.81
C PRO A 14 20.10 20.28 -11.59
N SER A 15 20.28 21.45 -10.94
CA SER A 15 20.26 22.74 -11.63
C SER A 15 21.47 23.01 -12.54
N THR A 16 22.51 22.17 -12.48
CA THR A 16 23.72 22.34 -13.30
C THR A 16 23.62 21.80 -14.72
N TYR A 17 22.57 21.04 -15.05
CA TYR A 17 22.37 20.47 -16.39
C TYR A 17 21.63 21.46 -17.29
N ARG A 18 22.11 21.65 -18.52
CA ARG A 18 21.51 22.62 -19.47
C ARG A 18 20.31 22.06 -20.22
N SER A 19 20.19 20.73 -20.28
CA SER A 19 19.05 20.04 -20.90
C SER A 19 18.80 18.67 -20.27
N MET A 20 17.58 18.15 -20.46
CA MET A 20 17.21 16.81 -20.01
C MET A 20 18.01 15.71 -20.72
N ASP A 21 18.45 15.95 -21.95
CA ASP A 21 19.28 15.01 -22.71
C ASP A 21 20.68 14.89 -22.10
N GLU A 22 21.24 15.98 -21.54
CA GLU A 22 22.54 16.00 -20.88
C GLU A 22 22.52 15.21 -19.56
N LEU A 23 21.46 15.40 -18.77
CA LEU A 23 21.21 14.60 -17.56
C LEU A 23 21.03 13.11 -17.89
N ARG A 24 20.28 12.80 -18.97
CA ARG A 24 20.04 11.43 -19.43
C ARG A 24 21.34 10.76 -19.87
N GLN A 25 22.16 11.44 -20.68
CA GLN A 25 23.41 10.91 -21.21
C GLN A 25 24.42 10.62 -20.09
N GLU A 26 24.45 11.43 -19.02
CA GLU A 26 25.31 11.21 -17.86
C GLU A 26 24.83 10.03 -17.00
N LEU A 27 23.51 9.89 -16.81
CA LEU A 27 22.91 8.75 -16.10
C LEU A 27 23.01 7.43 -16.88
N GLU A 28 22.96 7.48 -18.21
CA GLU A 28 23.17 6.32 -19.09
C GLU A 28 24.64 5.90 -19.17
N GLY A 29 25.59 6.83 -18.94
CA GLY A 29 27.03 6.57 -18.88
C GLY A 29 27.48 5.81 -17.61
N GLU A 30 26.83 6.03 -16.48
CA GLU A 30 27.16 5.37 -15.20
C GLU A 30 26.36 4.07 -14.95
N GLY A 31 26.55 3.06 -15.80
CA GLY A 31 26.49 1.61 -15.46
C GLY A 31 25.28 1.01 -14.71
N SER A 32 24.24 1.77 -14.39
CA SER A 32 23.08 1.38 -13.57
C SER A 32 21.83 1.38 -14.43
N LYS A 33 21.82 0.52 -15.44
CA LYS A 33 20.67 0.25 -16.29
C LYS A 33 19.55 -0.37 -15.45
N GLY A 34 18.43 0.33 -15.29
CA GLY A 34 17.18 -0.30 -14.89
C GLY A 34 16.15 0.67 -14.36
N TRP A 35 16.45 1.35 -13.25
CA TRP A 35 15.40 2.04 -12.49
C TRP A 35 15.35 3.55 -12.72
N VAL A 36 16.51 4.23 -12.76
CA VAL A 36 16.55 5.69 -12.88
C VAL A 36 16.12 6.16 -14.28
N THR A 37 16.52 5.44 -15.33
CA THR A 37 16.05 5.70 -16.70
C THR A 37 14.54 5.47 -16.83
N GLY A 38 14.00 4.45 -16.16
CA GLY A 38 12.56 4.20 -16.11
C GLY A 38 11.77 5.29 -15.39
N ALA A 39 12.33 5.88 -14.34
CA ALA A 39 11.71 7.01 -13.62
C ALA A 39 11.71 8.32 -14.44
N ILE A 40 12.74 8.55 -15.25
CA ILE A 40 12.81 9.74 -16.12
C ILE A 40 11.90 9.58 -17.34
N ASP A 41 11.87 8.41 -17.97
CA ASP A 41 10.91 8.13 -19.05
C ASP A 41 9.46 8.16 -18.52
N TRP A 42 9.21 7.77 -17.26
CA TRP A 42 7.94 7.93 -16.55
C TRP A 42 7.54 9.40 -16.37
N LEU A 43 8.41 10.27 -15.84
CA LEU A 43 8.13 11.70 -15.67
C LEU A 43 7.83 12.39 -17.01
N SER A 44 8.58 12.04 -18.06
CA SER A 44 8.37 12.61 -19.39
C SER A 44 7.06 12.13 -20.03
N ALA A 45 6.66 10.88 -19.81
CA ALA A 45 5.40 10.34 -20.32
C ALA A 45 4.18 10.89 -19.56
N ALA A 46 4.28 11.02 -18.23
CA ALA A 46 3.23 11.58 -17.38
C ALA A 46 2.99 13.08 -17.68
N ALA A 47 4.05 13.86 -17.90
CA ALA A 47 3.95 15.28 -18.25
C ALA A 47 3.27 15.51 -19.61
N ASN A 48 3.51 14.64 -20.59
CA ASN A 48 2.82 14.70 -21.89
C ASN A 48 1.38 14.15 -21.84
N ALA A 49 1.10 13.22 -20.93
CA ALA A 49 -0.22 12.61 -20.76
C ALA A 49 -1.21 13.55 -20.06
N ALA A 50 -0.76 14.31 -19.05
CA ALA A 50 -1.57 15.22 -18.23
C ALA A 50 -2.33 16.33 -19.00
N ALA A 51 -2.06 16.51 -20.30
CA ALA A 51 -2.79 17.43 -21.18
C ALA A 51 -4.20 16.97 -21.59
N SER A 52 -4.65 15.74 -21.25
CA SER A 52 -6.03 15.30 -21.55
C SER A 52 -6.63 14.42 -20.45
N ALA A 53 -7.93 14.56 -20.17
CA ALA A 53 -8.64 13.78 -19.14
C ALA A 53 -8.72 12.25 -19.45
N ALA A 54 -8.49 11.84 -20.71
CA ALA A 54 -8.40 10.44 -21.11
C ALA A 54 -7.09 9.74 -20.70
N SER A 55 -6.17 10.47 -20.06
CA SER A 55 -4.77 10.08 -19.92
C SER A 55 -4.42 9.32 -18.65
N LEU A 56 -5.24 9.39 -17.59
CA LEU A 56 -4.97 8.66 -16.34
C LEU A 56 -5.10 7.14 -16.56
N GLN A 57 -6.14 6.71 -17.27
CA GLN A 57 -6.33 5.30 -17.62
C GLN A 57 -5.23 4.80 -18.58
N ALA A 58 -4.77 5.65 -19.51
CA ALA A 58 -3.67 5.31 -20.43
C ALA A 58 -2.31 5.25 -19.72
N ALA A 59 -2.04 6.20 -18.82
CA ALA A 59 -0.85 6.22 -17.97
C ALA A 59 -0.82 4.99 -17.05
N TYR A 60 -1.97 4.60 -16.50
CA TYR A 60 -2.12 3.38 -15.70
C TYR A 60 -1.89 2.10 -16.52
N GLN A 61 -2.46 1.99 -17.73
CA GLN A 61 -2.18 0.84 -18.59
C GLN A 61 -0.72 0.75 -19.04
N ALA A 62 -0.04 1.88 -19.21
CA ALA A 62 1.40 1.90 -19.45
C ALA A 62 2.18 1.44 -18.20
N LEU A 63 1.74 1.84 -17.00
CA LEU A 63 2.33 1.44 -15.71
C LEU A 63 2.25 -0.09 -15.49
N LEU A 64 1.11 -0.70 -15.80
CA LEU A 64 0.93 -2.16 -15.76
C LEU A 64 1.80 -2.93 -16.80
N ARG A 65 2.25 -2.27 -17.86
CA ARG A 65 3.09 -2.88 -18.91
C ARG A 65 4.59 -2.77 -18.63
N ILE A 66 5.04 -1.78 -17.86
CA ILE A 66 6.47 -1.47 -17.65
C ILE A 66 7.00 -2.00 -16.31
N GLY A 67 6.13 -2.23 -15.32
CA GLY A 67 6.53 -3.00 -14.13
C GLY A 67 7.06 -4.39 -14.53
N PRO A 68 8.02 -4.97 -13.78
CA PRO A 68 8.39 -6.36 -13.98
C PRO A 68 7.08 -7.14 -13.97
N GLN A 69 6.70 -7.72 -15.12
CA GLN A 69 5.57 -8.63 -15.17
C GLN A 69 5.81 -9.57 -13.99
N PRO A 70 4.96 -9.58 -12.94
CA PRO A 70 5.03 -10.69 -12.03
C PRO A 70 4.85 -11.86 -12.98
N SER A 71 5.86 -12.69 -13.10
CA SER A 71 5.65 -14.06 -13.51
C SER A 71 4.77 -14.65 -12.41
N SER A 72 3.50 -14.28 -12.45
CA SER A 72 2.38 -15.09 -12.02
C SER A 72 2.30 -16.22 -13.04
N SER A 73 3.33 -17.07 -13.02
CA SER A 73 3.10 -18.42 -12.55
C SER A 73 2.33 -18.36 -11.22
N PHE A 74 1.05 -17.94 -11.27
CA PHE A 74 -0.03 -18.76 -10.77
C PHE A 74 0.05 -20.05 -11.59
N SER A 75 1.13 -20.81 -11.35
CA SER A 75 1.05 -22.23 -11.46
C SER A 75 -0.16 -22.55 -10.61
N SER A 76 -1.17 -23.14 -11.24
CA SER A 76 -2.10 -24.08 -10.62
C SER A 76 -1.28 -25.25 -10.06
N SER A 77 -0.29 -24.93 -9.24
CA SER A 77 0.44 -25.76 -8.33
C SER A 77 -0.65 -26.30 -7.46
N SER A 78 -0.93 -27.58 -7.69
CA SER A 78 -1.48 -28.53 -6.76
C SER A 78 -2.07 -27.84 -5.53
N MET A 79 -3.39 -27.86 -5.39
CA MET A 79 -4.03 -27.84 -4.08
C MET A 79 -3.43 -29.02 -3.30
N GLU A 80 -2.20 -28.87 -2.82
CA GLU A 80 -1.73 -29.59 -1.66
C GLU A 80 -2.81 -29.28 -0.63
N GLN A 81 -3.57 -30.32 -0.29
CA GLN A 81 -4.41 -30.33 0.89
C GLN A 81 -3.47 -30.03 2.04
N ASP A 82 -3.33 -28.75 2.30
CA ASP A 82 -2.48 -28.21 3.32
C ASP A 82 -3.22 -28.49 4.63
N ASP A 83 -3.02 -29.72 5.13
CA ASP A 83 -3.87 -30.45 6.09
C ASP A 83 -4.03 -29.73 7.43
N GLY A 84 -3.30 -28.64 7.66
CA GLY A 84 -3.41 -27.83 8.87
C GLY A 84 -3.13 -28.64 10.14
N SER A 85 -2.53 -29.82 10.01
CA SER A 85 -2.34 -30.82 11.06
C SER A 85 -1.42 -30.35 12.18
N ASP A 86 -0.56 -29.37 11.89
CA ASP A 86 0.37 -28.76 12.85
C ASP A 86 -0.26 -27.65 13.71
N LEU A 87 -1.48 -27.18 13.37
CA LEU A 87 -2.16 -26.13 14.13
C LEU A 87 -3.16 -26.74 15.11
N ASP A 88 -3.27 -26.15 16.30
CA ASP A 88 -4.30 -26.51 17.27
C ASP A 88 -5.70 -26.28 16.65
N SER A 89 -6.38 -27.37 16.31
CA SER A 89 -7.69 -27.35 15.67
C SER A 89 -8.74 -26.66 16.52
N GLU A 90 -8.63 -26.71 17.86
CA GLU A 90 -9.59 -26.06 18.74
C GLU A 90 -9.37 -24.54 18.72
N ALA A 91 -8.12 -24.09 18.85
CA ALA A 91 -7.77 -22.67 18.80
C ALA A 91 -8.16 -22.04 17.46
N VAL A 92 -7.89 -22.73 16.34
CA VAL A 92 -8.29 -22.29 14.99
C VAL A 92 -9.82 -22.21 14.86
N GLN A 93 -10.55 -23.20 15.39
CA GLN A 93 -12.02 -23.18 15.34
C GLN A 93 -12.59 -22.00 16.14
N GLN A 94 -12.07 -21.76 17.34
CA GLN A 94 -12.48 -20.62 18.16
C GLN A 94 -12.17 -19.30 17.49
N LEU A 95 -10.98 -19.15 16.90
CA LEU A 95 -10.60 -17.95 16.16
C LEU A 95 -11.49 -17.73 14.93
N SER A 96 -11.85 -18.79 14.21
CA SER A 96 -12.75 -18.69 13.05
C SER A 96 -14.14 -18.19 13.43
N ALA A 97 -14.65 -18.58 14.61
CA ALA A 97 -15.91 -18.09 15.14
C ALA A 97 -15.83 -16.61 15.55
N VAL A 98 -14.71 -16.17 16.13
CA VAL A 98 -14.50 -14.76 16.51
C VAL A 98 -14.37 -13.85 15.27
N LEU A 99 -13.64 -14.30 14.25
CA LEU A 99 -13.45 -13.55 13.00
C LEU A 99 -14.64 -13.68 12.04
N LEU A 100 -15.64 -14.50 12.37
CA LEU A 100 -16.76 -14.84 11.48
C LEU A 100 -16.29 -15.29 10.08
N SER A 101 -15.16 -16.00 10.02
CA SER A 101 -14.52 -16.42 8.78
C SER A 101 -14.48 -17.94 8.64
N SER A 102 -14.23 -18.42 7.42
CA SER A 102 -14.10 -19.86 7.21
C SER A 102 -12.83 -20.40 7.89
N ARG A 103 -12.86 -21.68 8.30
CA ARG A 103 -11.67 -22.35 8.86
C ARG A 103 -10.46 -22.24 7.93
N ALA A 104 -10.65 -22.41 6.62
CA ALA A 104 -9.58 -22.32 5.64
C ALA A 104 -8.94 -20.91 5.58
N LEU A 105 -9.75 -19.86 5.66
CA LEU A 105 -9.26 -18.48 5.76
C LEU A 105 -8.49 -18.26 7.06
N THR A 106 -9.04 -18.73 8.18
CA THR A 106 -8.39 -18.61 9.50
C THR A 106 -7.04 -19.33 9.53
N VAL A 107 -6.94 -20.54 8.98
CA VAL A 107 -5.67 -21.28 8.88
C VAL A 107 -4.63 -20.50 8.08
N ARG A 108 -5.01 -19.96 6.92
CA ARG A 108 -4.10 -19.11 6.11
C ARG A 108 -3.67 -17.86 6.87
N LEU A 109 -4.58 -17.23 7.59
CA LEU A 109 -4.30 -16.04 8.40
C LEU A 109 -3.34 -16.33 9.54
N VAL A 110 -3.54 -17.43 10.27
CA VAL A 110 -2.65 -17.88 11.35
C VAL A 110 -1.26 -18.20 10.81
N ARG A 111 -1.15 -18.84 9.64
CA ARG A 111 0.16 -19.10 9.01
C ARG A 111 0.88 -17.81 8.62
N LYS A 112 0.13 -16.83 8.07
CA LYS A 112 0.66 -15.50 7.75
C LYS A 112 1.06 -14.72 9.01
N CYS A 113 0.33 -14.90 10.11
CA CYS A 113 0.56 -14.19 11.36
C CYS A 113 0.28 -15.08 12.59
N PRO A 114 1.26 -15.89 13.04
CA PRO A 114 1.07 -16.83 14.16
C PRO A 114 0.72 -16.14 15.49
N ARG A 115 1.18 -14.89 15.66
CA ARG A 115 0.88 -14.03 16.83
C ARG A 115 -0.61 -13.83 17.07
N LEU A 116 -1.46 -14.06 16.07
CA LEU A 116 -2.90 -14.00 16.22
C LEU A 116 -3.43 -15.06 17.21
N LEU A 117 -2.79 -16.23 17.27
CA LEU A 117 -3.13 -17.28 18.25
C LEU A 117 -2.60 -16.98 19.66
N GLU A 118 -1.54 -16.17 19.75
CA GLU A 118 -0.92 -15.80 21.02
C GLU A 118 -1.69 -14.67 21.75
N MET A 119 -2.56 -13.95 21.03
CA MET A 119 -3.33 -12.84 21.58
C MET A 119 -4.46 -13.34 22.50
N GLU A 120 -4.64 -12.66 23.63
CA GLU A 120 -5.78 -12.93 24.50
C GLU A 120 -7.10 -12.68 23.75
N ARG A 121 -8.06 -13.59 23.91
CA ARG A 121 -9.36 -13.53 23.20
C ARG A 121 -10.14 -12.26 23.51
N GLY A 122 -10.09 -11.80 24.77
CA GLY A 122 -10.73 -10.56 25.20
C GLY A 122 -10.17 -9.35 24.45
N ASP A 123 -8.84 -9.26 24.34
CA ASP A 123 -8.16 -8.22 23.58
C ASP A 123 -8.49 -8.30 22.08
N LEU A 124 -8.50 -9.50 21.50
CA LEU A 124 -8.87 -9.67 20.09
C LEU A 124 -10.29 -9.17 19.80
N ILE A 125 -11.27 -9.56 20.64
CA ILE A 125 -12.66 -9.12 20.51
C ILE A 125 -12.75 -7.61 20.69
N LEU A 126 -12.06 -7.03 21.69
CA LEU A 126 -12.02 -5.59 21.92
C LEU A 126 -11.51 -4.83 20.69
N ARG A 127 -10.44 -5.32 20.05
CA ARG A 127 -9.90 -4.73 18.81
C ARG A 127 -10.88 -4.85 17.65
N LEU A 128 -11.51 -6.00 17.45
CA LEU A 128 -12.46 -6.22 16.36
C LEU A 128 -13.71 -5.34 16.50
N VAL A 129 -14.26 -5.24 17.71
CA VAL A 129 -15.40 -4.36 18.01
C VAL A 129 -14.99 -2.90 17.82
N GLY A 130 -13.84 -2.49 18.35
CA GLY A 130 -13.37 -1.11 18.19
C GLY A 130 -13.08 -0.76 16.72
N MET A 131 -12.52 -1.68 15.93
CA MET A 131 -12.41 -1.51 14.48
C MET A 131 -13.79 -1.34 13.83
N LYS A 132 -14.80 -2.11 14.26
CA LYS A 132 -16.14 -2.01 13.69
C LYS A 132 -16.81 -0.68 14.03
N ASP A 133 -16.58 -0.16 15.23
CA ASP A 133 -17.06 1.17 15.64
C ASP A 133 -16.43 2.29 14.78
N LEU A 134 -15.14 2.17 14.45
CA LEU A 134 -14.42 3.12 13.60
C LEU A 134 -14.80 3.01 12.11
N PHE A 135 -15.11 1.80 11.65
CA PHE A 135 -15.36 1.46 10.25
C PHE A 135 -16.68 0.68 10.10
N PRO A 136 -17.83 1.32 10.37
CA PRO A 136 -19.13 0.62 10.40
C PRO A 136 -19.55 0.06 9.05
N LEU A 137 -19.05 0.64 7.95
CA LEU A 137 -19.36 0.22 6.58
C LEU A 137 -18.37 -0.80 6.00
N SER A 138 -17.22 -1.01 6.65
CA SER A 138 -16.18 -1.92 6.15
C SER A 138 -16.30 -3.32 6.75
N ASP A 139 -15.85 -4.31 6.00
CA ASP A 139 -15.61 -5.68 6.48
C ASP A 139 -14.29 -5.75 7.27
N VAL A 140 -14.39 -5.63 8.60
CA VAL A 140 -13.25 -5.69 9.51
C VAL A 140 -12.50 -7.02 9.44
N ALA A 141 -13.20 -8.14 9.21
CA ALA A 141 -12.54 -9.44 9.13
C ALA A 141 -11.60 -9.50 7.92
N ARG A 142 -12.05 -8.98 6.77
CA ARG A 142 -11.21 -8.80 5.58
C ARG A 142 -10.05 -7.84 5.82
N MET A 143 -10.27 -6.73 6.53
CA MET A 143 -9.19 -5.80 6.87
C MET A 143 -8.07 -6.47 7.69
N VAL A 144 -8.45 -7.28 8.68
CA VAL A 144 -7.50 -8.06 9.49
C VAL A 144 -6.80 -9.13 8.67
N GLU A 145 -7.49 -9.77 7.72
CA GLU A 145 -6.86 -10.73 6.80
C GLU A 145 -5.74 -10.10 5.96
N LEU A 146 -6.01 -8.90 5.44
CA LEU A 146 -5.08 -8.18 4.58
C LEU A 146 -3.90 -7.61 5.36
N ALA A 147 -4.14 -7.00 6.54
CA ALA A 147 -3.11 -6.38 7.36
C ALA A 147 -3.08 -6.89 8.83
N PRO A 148 -2.80 -8.19 9.07
CA PRO A 148 -2.84 -8.75 10.43
C PRO A 148 -1.72 -8.23 11.33
N GLY A 149 -0.53 -8.00 10.77
CA GLY A 149 0.63 -7.50 11.52
C GLY A 149 0.35 -6.16 12.19
N PRO A 150 0.03 -5.10 11.42
CA PRO A 150 -0.31 -3.79 11.97
C PRO A 150 -1.50 -3.80 12.94
N PHE A 151 -2.50 -4.66 12.69
CA PHE A 151 -3.65 -4.82 13.57
C PHE A 151 -3.26 -5.36 14.97
N LEU A 152 -2.28 -6.27 15.04
CA LEU A 152 -1.82 -6.87 16.30
C LEU A 152 -0.73 -6.07 17.02
N GLU A 153 -0.28 -4.96 16.43
CA GLU A 153 0.82 -4.17 16.98
C GLU A 153 0.36 -3.25 18.13
N GLY A 154 1.21 -3.12 19.15
CA GLY A 154 1.03 -2.15 20.24
C GLY A 154 -0.22 -2.35 21.09
N ALA A 155 -0.53 -1.36 21.93
CA ALA A 155 -1.77 -1.32 22.71
C ALA A 155 -2.95 -0.81 21.85
N TRP A 156 -4.16 -1.35 22.09
CA TRP A 156 -5.32 -1.04 21.26
C TRP A 156 -5.75 0.43 21.35
N HIS A 157 -5.84 1.01 22.54
CA HIS A 157 -6.37 2.37 22.72
C HIS A 157 -5.61 3.46 21.91
N PRO A 158 -4.28 3.61 22.02
CA PRO A 158 -3.56 4.59 21.20
C PRO A 158 -3.60 4.23 19.69
N LYS A 159 -3.71 2.94 19.35
CA LYS A 159 -3.88 2.50 17.97
C LYS A 159 -5.23 2.95 17.40
N ALA A 160 -6.31 2.80 18.16
CA ALA A 160 -7.65 3.24 17.77
C ALA A 160 -7.70 4.75 17.54
N GLU A 161 -7.04 5.55 18.39
CA GLU A 161 -6.92 7.00 18.20
C GLU A 161 -6.17 7.35 16.90
N GLN A 162 -5.04 6.67 16.62
CA GLN A 162 -4.32 6.85 15.37
C GLN A 162 -5.20 6.49 14.15
N LEU A 163 -5.88 5.34 14.20
CA LEU A 163 -6.75 4.89 13.11
C LEU A 163 -7.90 5.86 12.87
N ALA A 164 -8.51 6.38 13.94
CA ALA A 164 -9.56 7.40 13.87
C ALA A 164 -9.04 8.69 13.22
N ALA A 165 -7.87 9.17 13.62
CA ALA A 165 -7.24 10.35 13.05
C ALA A 165 -6.90 10.16 11.56
N ALA A 166 -6.32 9.03 11.19
CA ALA A 166 -5.97 8.71 9.80
C ALA A 166 -7.23 8.62 8.93
N ALA A 167 -8.28 7.94 9.42
CA ALA A 167 -9.54 7.84 8.72
C ALA A 167 -10.24 9.20 8.55
N ALA A 168 -10.23 10.04 9.58
CA ALA A 168 -10.79 11.38 9.53
C ALA A 168 -10.05 12.26 8.49
N LEU A 169 -8.72 12.22 8.49
CA LEU A 169 -7.90 12.92 7.51
C LEU A 169 -8.24 12.47 6.07
N LEU A 170 -8.23 11.16 5.82
CA LEU A 170 -8.49 10.60 4.49
C LEU A 170 -9.91 10.91 4.00
N ARG A 171 -10.93 10.82 4.87
CA ARG A 171 -12.31 11.19 4.51
C ARG A 171 -12.47 12.68 4.21
N ALA A 172 -11.75 13.54 4.94
CA ALA A 172 -11.80 14.98 4.72
C ALA A 172 -11.09 15.38 3.41
N GLU A 173 -9.91 14.81 3.16
CA GLU A 173 -9.05 15.19 2.05
C GLU A 173 -9.39 14.49 0.73
N LEU A 174 -10.08 13.35 0.79
CA LEU A 174 -10.57 12.60 -0.37
C LEU A 174 -12.10 12.67 -0.49
N ALA A 175 -12.68 13.82 -0.14
CA ALA A 175 -14.12 14.02 -0.19
C ALA A 175 -14.67 13.75 -1.59
N GLY A 176 -15.58 12.77 -1.70
CA GLY A 176 -16.16 12.29 -2.96
C GLY A 176 -15.71 10.88 -3.35
N ALA A 177 -14.57 10.41 -2.86
CA ALA A 177 -14.12 9.02 -3.09
C ALA A 177 -14.86 8.01 -2.19
N GLU A 178 -14.88 6.74 -2.61
CA GLU A 178 -15.36 5.62 -1.79
C GLU A 178 -14.32 5.18 -0.75
N VAL A 179 -14.01 6.07 0.19
CA VAL A 179 -12.92 5.89 1.16
C VAL A 179 -13.12 4.65 2.07
N ASP A 180 -14.36 4.30 2.43
CA ASP A 180 -14.61 3.11 3.25
C ASP A 180 -14.31 1.79 2.51
N PHE A 181 -14.49 1.76 1.18
CA PHE A 181 -14.08 0.65 0.34
C PHE A 181 -12.56 0.62 0.19
N MET A 182 -11.92 1.78 0.05
CA MET A 182 -10.45 1.90 0.07
C MET A 182 -9.86 1.28 1.35
N PHE A 183 -10.45 1.57 2.52
CA PHE A 183 -10.01 0.99 3.80
C PHE A 183 -10.17 -0.52 3.86
N GLN A 184 -11.22 -1.05 3.28
CA GLN A 184 -11.47 -2.49 3.23
C GLN A 184 -10.45 -3.22 2.34
N GLU A 185 -10.09 -2.63 1.19
CA GLU A 185 -9.23 -3.27 0.19
C GLU A 185 -7.73 -3.03 0.41
N ASP A 186 -7.35 -1.90 1.00
CA ASP A 186 -5.97 -1.62 1.42
C ASP A 186 -5.94 -1.03 2.85
N PRO A 187 -6.23 -1.85 3.87
CA PRO A 187 -6.22 -1.38 5.27
C PRO A 187 -4.86 -0.88 5.72
N ALA A 188 -3.77 -1.24 5.03
CA ALA A 188 -2.42 -0.77 5.37
C ALA A 188 -2.31 0.76 5.34
N ILE A 189 -3.12 1.46 4.51
CA ILE A 189 -3.12 2.94 4.49
C ILE A 189 -3.48 3.55 5.85
N LEU A 190 -4.35 2.91 6.62
CA LEU A 190 -4.76 3.40 7.94
C LEU A 190 -3.64 3.31 8.98
N PHE A 191 -2.66 2.45 8.75
CA PHE A 191 -1.52 2.25 9.65
C PHE A 191 -0.30 3.10 9.30
N GLU A 192 -0.35 3.85 8.20
CA GLU A 192 0.69 4.82 7.85
C GLU A 192 0.79 5.92 8.94
N PRO A 193 2.00 6.47 9.18
CA PRO A 193 2.14 7.65 10.01
C PRO A 193 1.33 8.84 9.45
N LEU A 194 0.67 9.61 10.32
CA LEU A 194 -0.15 10.75 9.92
C LEU A 194 0.62 11.75 9.04
N ASP A 195 1.84 12.12 9.43
CA ASP A 195 2.71 13.02 8.65
C ASP A 195 3.01 12.49 7.24
N SER A 196 3.06 11.16 7.08
CA SER A 196 3.24 10.50 5.78
C SER A 196 1.99 10.64 4.92
N LEU A 197 0.80 10.43 5.49
CA LEU A 197 -0.48 10.62 4.80
C LEU A 197 -0.68 12.07 4.38
N GLU A 198 -0.45 13.03 5.28
CA GLU A 198 -0.54 14.47 4.98
C GLU A 198 0.40 14.86 3.84
N THR A 199 1.63 14.36 3.86
CA THR A 199 2.61 14.60 2.79
C THR A 199 2.15 14.01 1.46
N GLY A 200 1.62 12.78 1.48
CA GLY A 200 1.11 12.11 0.28
C GLY A 200 -0.08 12.84 -0.33
N LEU A 201 -1.07 13.21 0.48
CA LEU A 201 -2.26 13.95 0.07
C LEU A 201 -1.92 15.33 -0.50
N ARG A 202 -1.01 16.07 0.17
CA ARG A 202 -0.53 17.37 -0.32
C ARG A 202 0.14 17.24 -1.69
N ARG A 203 1.08 16.31 -1.84
CA ARG A 203 1.80 16.09 -3.11
C ARG A 203 0.87 15.61 -4.21
N MET A 204 -0.14 14.81 -3.87
CA MET A 204 -1.18 14.41 -4.81
C MET A 204 -1.93 15.64 -5.35
N ARG A 205 -2.32 16.59 -4.50
CA ARG A 205 -2.93 17.85 -4.95
C ARG A 205 -2.00 18.71 -5.81
N GLU A 206 -0.72 18.76 -5.48
CA GLU A 206 0.27 19.51 -6.25
C GLU A 206 0.45 18.93 -7.66
N LEU A 207 0.44 17.60 -7.80
CA LEU A 207 0.56 16.91 -9.08
C LEU A 207 -0.73 16.97 -9.90
N TRP A 208 -1.88 16.99 -9.23
CA TRP A 208 -3.21 17.04 -9.86
C TRP A 208 -4.03 18.21 -9.33
N PRO A 209 -3.75 19.46 -9.74
CA PRO A 209 -4.48 20.64 -9.26
C PRO A 209 -5.97 20.64 -9.66
N GLY A 210 -6.38 19.77 -10.60
CA GLY A 210 -7.76 19.56 -11.03
C GLY A 210 -8.49 18.42 -10.30
N LEU A 211 -7.98 17.92 -9.18
CA LEU A 211 -8.59 16.82 -8.42
C LEU A 211 -9.91 17.30 -7.76
N THR A 212 -11.00 17.24 -8.51
CA THR A 212 -12.35 17.57 -8.03
C THR A 212 -12.98 16.39 -7.29
N PRO A 213 -13.99 16.62 -6.44
CA PRO A 213 -14.76 15.53 -5.82
C PRO A 213 -15.36 14.54 -6.83
N ALA A 214 -15.73 15.01 -8.02
CA ALA A 214 -16.23 14.14 -9.10
C ALA A 214 -15.12 13.24 -9.66
N ALA A 215 -13.92 13.79 -9.89
CA ALA A 215 -12.77 12.98 -10.33
C ALA A 215 -12.37 11.93 -9.28
N LEU A 216 -12.49 12.27 -7.98
CA LEU A 216 -12.28 11.34 -6.87
C LEU A 216 -13.35 10.24 -6.82
N ALA A 217 -14.61 10.57 -7.08
CA ALA A 217 -15.70 9.59 -7.14
C ALA A 217 -15.54 8.61 -8.30
N ASP A 218 -15.02 9.07 -9.45
CA ASP A 218 -14.74 8.24 -10.62
C ASP A 218 -13.41 7.45 -10.51
N SER A 219 -12.61 7.72 -9.48
CA SER A 219 -11.32 7.07 -9.28
C SER A 219 -11.47 5.73 -8.57
N GLU A 220 -10.65 4.76 -8.98
CA GLU A 220 -10.62 3.45 -8.33
C GLU A 220 -9.98 3.57 -6.93
N PRO A 221 -10.66 3.10 -5.85
CA PRO A 221 -10.21 3.35 -4.49
C PRO A 221 -8.83 2.78 -4.15
N LEU A 222 -8.47 1.60 -4.65
CA LEU A 222 -7.14 1.03 -4.41
C LEU A 222 -6.05 1.89 -5.05
N HIS A 223 -6.26 2.43 -6.26
CA HIS A 223 -5.30 3.34 -6.91
C HIS A 223 -5.10 4.63 -6.12
N LEU A 224 -6.17 5.17 -5.55
CA LEU A 224 -6.05 6.33 -4.66
C LEU A 224 -5.19 6.00 -3.44
N SER A 225 -5.42 4.84 -2.81
CA SER A 225 -4.59 4.40 -1.68
C SER A 225 -3.11 4.31 -2.05
N LEU A 226 -2.82 3.67 -3.19
CA LEU A 226 -1.47 3.51 -3.70
C LEU A 226 -0.81 4.85 -4.01
N ALA A 227 -1.53 5.78 -4.62
CA ALA A 227 -1.03 7.11 -4.93
C ALA A 227 -0.66 7.88 -3.66
N VAL A 228 -1.55 7.88 -2.65
CA VAL A 228 -1.28 8.53 -1.36
C VAL A 228 -0.05 7.94 -0.69
N LYS A 229 0.05 6.61 -0.60
CA LYS A 229 1.21 5.92 0.01
C LYS A 229 2.50 6.20 -0.76
N ALA A 230 2.47 6.11 -2.09
CA ALA A 230 3.65 6.33 -2.92
C ALA A 230 4.20 7.75 -2.84
N LEU A 231 3.32 8.74 -2.65
CA LEU A 231 3.69 10.14 -2.51
C LEU A 231 4.04 10.53 -1.07
N GLY A 232 3.75 9.66 -0.09
CA GLY A 232 4.09 9.84 1.32
C GLY A 232 5.59 9.83 1.60
N LEU A 233 5.96 9.88 2.89
CA LEU A 233 7.35 9.90 3.32
C LEU A 233 8.06 8.56 3.07
N ASN A 234 7.31 7.47 3.11
CA ASN A 234 7.85 6.11 2.98
C ASN A 234 8.09 5.70 1.52
N GLY A 235 7.63 6.50 0.56
CA GLY A 235 7.70 6.18 -0.87
C GLY A 235 6.77 5.02 -1.26
N PRO A 236 6.86 4.52 -2.51
CA PRO A 236 6.02 3.41 -2.97
C PRO A 236 6.24 2.16 -2.11
N PRO A 237 5.18 1.40 -1.80
CA PRO A 237 5.29 0.15 -1.05
C PRO A 237 6.25 -0.82 -1.74
N LYS A 238 7.16 -1.41 -0.97
CA LYS A 238 8.14 -2.37 -1.49
C LYS A 238 7.47 -3.74 -1.63
N GLY A 239 7.13 -4.13 -2.86
CA GLY A 239 6.75 -5.50 -3.21
C GLY A 239 5.25 -5.76 -3.40
N PHE A 240 4.65 -5.11 -4.41
CA PHE A 240 3.41 -5.60 -5.02
C PHE A 240 3.66 -6.82 -5.90
#